data_AF-A0AAE1XKW4-F1
#
_entry.id   AF-A0AAE1XKW4-F1
#
_cell.length_a   1.000
_cell.length_b   1.000
_cell.length_c   1.000
_cell.angle_alpha   90.00
_cell.angle_beta   90.00
_cell.angle_gamma   90.00
#
_symmetry.space_group_name_H-M   'P 1'
#
loop_
_entity.id
_entity.type
_entity.pdbx_description
1 polymer ?
#
loop_
_entity_poly.entity_id
_entity_poly.type
_entity_poly.pdbx_seq_one_letter_code
_entity_poly.pdbx_strand_id
1 'polypeptide(L)'
;MAGRDRDMEQKHKSRRNKDEKTKKKKKHSRRDKEEKHKRRERKRRRYESDSSSESGSDTESPSPQDVVEYVLKEFPAVAGDLEQLLRMIDDGQAVDIRGLSERSLVKHLRRLSNYPSSSSTSKELDNLGPETDSQSVPPDSECGHVADDDTKKDSIGPRRRVIGPEMPSAELLAAAAKLTEAEAELRDAEVDGDTELFIGPPPPAVVMEAESANEAERFEEITRIIGAEEDSPYDILGVNKNMSPENMKKRYWKLSLMVHPDKCSHPQAHQAFVKLNKAFKDLQDPDKRKALDDKIKLKEEQESISG
;
A
#
# COMPACT_ATOMS: atom_id res chain seq x y z
N MET A 1 34.70 37.20 53.34
CA MET A 1 33.59 36.21 53.39
C MET A 1 32.44 36.47 52.40
N ALA A 2 32.20 37.70 51.93
CA ALA A 2 31.02 38.08 51.10
C ALA A 2 30.98 37.63 49.61
N GLY A 3 31.93 36.80 49.14
CA GLY A 3 32.03 36.41 47.72
C GLY A 3 31.33 35.08 47.39
N ARG A 4 31.38 34.10 48.31
CA ARG A 4 30.81 32.76 48.08
C ARG A 4 29.28 32.73 48.12
N ASP A 5 28.66 33.65 48.87
CA ASP A 5 27.20 33.72 48.98
C ASP A 5 26.55 34.22 47.68
N ARG A 6 27.23 35.10 46.93
CA ARG A 6 26.73 35.64 45.65
C ARG A 6 26.67 34.58 44.55
N ASP A 7 27.66 33.70 44.48
CA ASP A 7 27.71 32.59 43.49
C ASP A 7 26.67 31.52 43.78
N MET A 8 26.43 31.19 45.05
CA MET A 8 25.36 30.29 45.47
C MET A 8 23.98 30.84 45.06
N GLU A 9 23.74 32.14 45.27
CA GLU A 9 22.47 32.77 44.93
C GLU A 9 22.21 32.82 43.41
N GLN A 10 23.25 33.09 42.60
CA GLN A 10 23.14 33.03 41.14
C GLN A 10 22.83 31.61 40.64
N LYS A 11 23.44 30.58 41.25
CA LYS A 11 23.19 29.17 40.92
C LYS A 11 21.77 28.74 41.28
N HIS A 12 21.22 29.20 42.40
CA HIS A 12 19.83 28.98 42.79
C HIS A 12 18.83 29.66 41.84
N LYS A 13 19.09 30.91 41.43
CA LYS A 13 18.27 31.64 40.44
C LYS A 13 18.28 30.94 39.08
N SER A 14 19.44 30.47 38.61
CA SER A 14 19.58 29.75 37.35
C SER A 14 18.82 28.41 37.34
N ARG A 15 18.91 27.62 38.42
CA ARG A 15 18.16 26.37 38.58
C ARG A 15 16.64 26.61 38.57
N ARG A 16 16.18 27.62 39.32
CA ARG A 16 14.75 27.99 39.38
C ARG A 16 14.21 28.39 38.01
N ASN A 17 14.97 29.16 37.24
CA ASN A 17 14.59 29.55 35.87
C ASN A 17 14.55 28.35 34.91
N LYS A 18 15.47 27.40 35.05
CA LYS A 18 15.50 26.16 34.26
C LYS A 18 14.26 25.30 34.56
N ASP A 19 13.91 25.16 35.84
CA ASP A 19 12.73 24.40 36.28
C ASP A 19 11.42 25.07 35.85
N GLU A 20 11.37 26.40 35.81
CA GLU A 20 10.20 27.12 35.32
C GLU A 20 10.04 26.96 33.80
N LYS A 21 11.16 26.97 33.05
CA LYS A 21 11.17 26.76 31.59
C LYS A 21 10.74 25.34 31.22
N THR A 22 11.17 24.32 31.97
CA THR A 22 10.74 22.92 31.75
C THR A 22 9.27 22.72 32.12
N LYS A 23 8.79 23.32 33.22
CA LYS A 23 7.36 23.31 33.58
C LYS A 23 6.48 23.96 32.51
N LYS A 24 6.90 25.12 31.97
CA LYS A 24 6.20 25.80 30.86
C LYS A 24 6.16 24.93 29.59
N LYS A 25 7.27 24.31 29.21
CA LYS A 25 7.33 23.39 28.05
C LYS A 25 6.43 22.17 28.22
N LYS A 26 6.41 21.57 29.42
CA LYS A 26 5.53 20.42 29.74
C LYS A 26 4.04 20.81 29.73
N LYS A 27 3.70 22.02 30.17
CA LYS A 27 2.32 22.55 30.13
C LYS A 27 1.85 22.78 28.70
N HIS A 28 2.69 23.35 27.83
CA HIS A 28 2.34 23.56 26.42
C HIS A 28 2.12 22.24 25.68
N SER A 29 3.01 21.26 25.86
CA SER A 29 2.87 19.94 25.24
C SER A 29 1.61 19.20 25.69
N ARG A 30 1.19 19.35 26.96
CA ARG A 30 -0.08 18.79 27.45
C ARG A 30 -1.29 19.42 26.77
N ARG A 31 -1.27 20.75 26.57
CA ARG A 31 -2.35 21.49 25.90
C ARG A 31 -2.50 21.04 24.44
N ASP A 32 -1.39 20.88 23.72
CA ASP A 32 -1.41 20.44 22.32
C ASP A 32 -1.95 19.00 22.17
N LYS A 33 -1.59 18.11 23.12
CA LYS A 33 -2.13 16.74 23.15
C LYS A 33 -3.64 16.72 23.40
N GLU A 34 -4.12 17.54 24.33
CA GLU A 34 -5.54 17.66 24.66
C GLU A 34 -6.36 18.25 23.49
N GLU A 35 -5.82 19.25 22.80
CA GLU A 35 -6.46 19.85 21.63
C GLU A 35 -6.54 18.85 20.46
N LYS A 36 -5.47 18.07 20.24
CA LYS A 36 -5.46 16.99 19.24
C LYS A 36 -6.48 15.89 19.57
N HIS A 37 -6.65 15.54 20.84
CA HIS A 37 -7.67 14.58 21.28
C HIS A 37 -9.08 15.12 21.01
N LYS A 38 -9.39 16.35 21.42
CA LYS A 38 -10.70 16.98 21.20
C LYS A 38 -11.03 17.12 19.71
N ARG A 39 -10.04 17.41 18.86
CA ARG A 39 -10.23 17.46 17.40
C ARG A 39 -10.56 16.09 16.80
N ARG A 40 -9.91 15.02 17.29
CA ARG A 40 -10.22 13.63 16.88
C ARG A 40 -11.61 13.20 17.34
N GLU A 41 -12.00 13.54 18.56
CA GLU A 41 -13.32 13.21 19.10
C GLU A 41 -14.44 13.91 18.32
N ARG A 42 -14.28 15.19 17.97
CA ARG A 42 -15.23 15.92 17.11
C ARG A 42 -15.36 15.30 15.72
N LYS A 43 -14.26 14.80 15.14
CA LYS A 43 -14.30 14.09 13.85
C LYS A 43 -15.06 12.76 13.96
N ARG A 44 -14.83 11.98 15.03
CA ARG A 44 -15.56 10.72 15.27
C ARG A 44 -17.06 10.94 15.39
N ARG A 45 -17.48 11.94 16.17
CA ARG A 45 -18.91 12.26 16.33
C ARG A 45 -19.57 12.66 15.01
N ARG A 46 -18.86 13.38 14.14
CA ARG A 46 -19.37 13.74 12.80
C ARG A 46 -19.60 12.50 11.93
N TYR A 47 -18.67 11.55 11.97
CA TYR A 47 -18.78 10.29 11.22
C TYR A 47 -19.91 9.38 11.74
N GLU A 48 -20.09 9.28 13.06
CA GLU A 48 -21.23 8.53 13.65
C GLU A 48 -22.59 9.18 13.34
N SER A 49 -22.63 10.49 13.12
CA SER A 49 -23.86 11.21 12.76
C SER A 49 -24.31 10.93 11.32
N ASP A 50 -23.35 10.74 10.40
CA ASP A 50 -23.62 10.42 8.98
C ASP A 50 -23.80 8.90 8.74
N SER A 51 -23.32 8.04 9.65
CA SER A 51 -23.44 6.58 9.53
C SER A 51 -24.80 6.01 9.95
N SER A 52 -25.75 6.82 10.43
CA SER A 52 -27.06 6.35 10.90
C SER A 52 -28.18 6.44 9.83
N SER A 53 -27.84 6.68 8.56
CA SER A 53 -28.82 6.89 7.50
C SER A 53 -28.64 6.01 6.25
N GLU A 54 -28.13 4.79 6.38
CA GLU A 54 -28.21 3.79 5.29
C GLU A 54 -28.95 2.55 5.76
N SER A 55 -30.28 2.64 5.61
CA SER A 55 -31.23 1.56 5.74
C SER A 55 -31.48 0.96 4.35
N GLY A 56 -31.15 -0.33 4.18
CA GLY A 56 -31.80 -1.23 3.21
C GLY A 56 -31.14 -1.40 1.84
N SER A 57 -30.46 -2.54 1.63
CA SER A 57 -30.86 -3.53 0.62
C SER A 57 -29.89 -4.73 0.61
N ASP A 58 -30.41 -5.90 0.95
CA ASP A 58 -29.79 -7.20 0.69
C ASP A 58 -29.42 -7.30 -0.80
N THR A 59 -28.12 -7.30 -1.10
CA THR A 59 -27.62 -7.60 -2.45
C THR A 59 -27.16 -9.04 -2.47
N GLU A 60 -28.02 -9.92 -2.99
CA GLU A 60 -27.65 -11.28 -3.37
C GLU A 60 -26.45 -11.21 -4.35
N SER A 61 -25.41 -12.00 -4.09
CA SER A 61 -24.28 -12.08 -5.02
C SER A 61 -24.77 -12.70 -6.35
N PRO A 62 -24.44 -12.10 -7.52
CA PRO A 62 -24.96 -12.56 -8.81
C PRO A 62 -24.57 -14.02 -9.06
N SER A 63 -25.44 -14.76 -9.74
CA SER A 63 -25.17 -16.15 -10.10
C SER A 63 -24.04 -16.21 -11.14
N PRO A 64 -23.32 -17.35 -11.28
CA PRO A 64 -22.27 -17.46 -12.29
C PRO A 64 -22.82 -17.31 -13.73
N GLN A 65 -24.09 -17.64 -13.94
CA GLN A 65 -24.79 -17.47 -15.21
C GLN A 65 -24.94 -15.99 -15.56
N ASP A 66 -25.31 -15.15 -14.58
CA ASP A 66 -25.43 -13.70 -14.76
C ASP A 66 -24.08 -13.06 -15.11
N VAL A 67 -22.99 -13.57 -14.53
CA VAL A 67 -21.63 -13.08 -14.82
C VAL A 67 -21.22 -13.43 -16.25
N VAL A 68 -21.52 -14.64 -16.74
CA VAL A 68 -21.24 -15.02 -18.14
C VAL A 68 -22.08 -14.20 -19.11
N GLU A 69 -23.38 -14.05 -18.84
CA GLU A 69 -24.28 -13.28 -19.69
C GLU A 69 -23.84 -11.80 -19.79
N TYR A 70 -23.43 -11.22 -18.65
CA TYR A 70 -22.90 -9.86 -18.61
C TYR A 70 -21.61 -9.71 -19.42
N VAL A 71 -20.66 -10.65 -19.29
CA VAL A 71 -19.39 -10.61 -20.03
C VAL A 71 -19.62 -10.72 -21.53
N LEU A 72 -20.52 -11.61 -21.97
CA LEU A 72 -20.84 -11.79 -23.40
C LEU A 72 -21.59 -10.58 -23.98
N LYS A 73 -22.36 -9.88 -23.15
CA LYS A 73 -23.06 -8.64 -23.55
C LYS A 73 -22.11 -7.45 -23.68
N GLU A 74 -21.17 -7.31 -22.75
CA GLU A 74 -20.23 -6.18 -22.73
C GLU A 74 -19.05 -6.39 -23.70
N PHE A 75 -18.63 -7.64 -23.92
CA PHE A 75 -17.48 -8.01 -24.74
C PHE A 75 -17.85 -9.11 -25.76
N PRO A 76 -18.64 -8.80 -26.81
CA PRO A 76 -19.10 -9.81 -27.76
C PRO A 76 -17.97 -10.47 -28.55
N ALA A 77 -16.84 -9.77 -28.72
CA ALA A 77 -15.66 -10.32 -29.39
C ALA A 77 -14.91 -11.40 -28.57
N VAL A 78 -15.17 -11.47 -27.26
CA VAL A 78 -14.50 -12.39 -26.32
C VAL A 78 -15.27 -13.71 -26.15
N ALA A 79 -16.46 -13.83 -26.76
CA ALA A 79 -17.32 -15.00 -26.62
C ALA A 79 -16.62 -16.32 -26.98
N GLY A 80 -15.94 -16.37 -28.13
CA GLY A 80 -15.21 -17.56 -28.58
C GLY A 80 -14.04 -17.92 -27.67
N ASP A 81 -13.28 -16.90 -27.22
CA ASP A 81 -12.14 -17.09 -26.32
C ASP A 81 -12.60 -17.58 -24.94
N LEU A 82 -13.73 -17.07 -24.43
CA LEU A 82 -14.34 -17.49 -23.17
C LEU A 82 -14.84 -18.94 -23.23
N GLU A 83 -15.48 -19.34 -24.33
CA GLU A 83 -15.90 -20.72 -24.57
C GLU A 83 -14.70 -21.67 -24.65
N GLN A 84 -13.64 -21.28 -25.37
CA GLN A 84 -12.41 -22.05 -25.46
C GLN A 84 -11.73 -22.19 -24.09
N LEU A 85 -11.70 -21.12 -23.31
CA LEU A 85 -11.15 -21.11 -21.96
C LEU A 85 -11.91 -22.05 -21.02
N LEU A 86 -13.24 -21.98 -21.01
CA LEU A 86 -14.09 -22.85 -20.21
C LEU A 86 -13.92 -24.33 -20.61
N ARG A 87 -13.82 -24.60 -21.91
CA ARG A 87 -13.57 -25.95 -22.43
C ARG A 87 -12.21 -26.50 -22.02
N MET A 88 -11.15 -25.68 -22.08
CA MET A 88 -9.83 -26.06 -21.58
C MET A 88 -9.84 -26.39 -20.09
N ILE A 89 -10.64 -25.67 -19.30
CA ILE A 89 -10.80 -25.92 -17.86
C ILE A 89 -11.56 -27.23 -17.61
N ASP A 90 -12.61 -27.51 -18.38
CA ASP A 90 -13.36 -28.79 -18.32
C ASP A 90 -12.48 -29.99 -18.70
N ASP A 91 -11.56 -29.79 -19.65
CA ASP A 91 -10.52 -30.75 -20.04
C ASP A 91 -9.39 -30.88 -18.99
N GLY A 92 -9.47 -30.12 -17.88
CA GLY A 92 -8.51 -30.15 -16.78
C GLY A 92 -7.18 -29.44 -17.05
N GLN A 93 -7.12 -28.61 -18.08
CA GLN A 93 -5.92 -27.84 -18.44
C GLN A 93 -5.82 -26.57 -17.60
N ALA A 94 -4.60 -26.26 -17.13
CA ALA A 94 -4.32 -24.99 -16.47
C ALA A 94 -4.25 -23.86 -17.51
N VAL A 95 -5.06 -22.81 -17.34
CA VAL A 95 -5.07 -21.67 -18.26
C VAL A 95 -4.52 -20.41 -17.60
N ASP A 96 -3.52 -19.81 -18.24
CA ASP A 96 -2.88 -18.58 -17.75
C ASP A 96 -3.60 -17.33 -18.27
N ILE A 97 -4.22 -16.59 -17.35
CA ILE A 97 -4.93 -15.34 -17.63
C ILE A 97 -4.02 -14.09 -17.56
N ARG A 98 -2.72 -14.26 -17.30
CA ARG A 98 -1.76 -13.14 -17.12
C ARG A 98 -1.50 -12.31 -18.39
N GLY A 99 -1.88 -12.83 -19.57
CA GLY A 99 -1.73 -12.14 -20.86
C GLY A 99 -2.91 -11.26 -21.29
N LEU A 100 -4.01 -11.23 -20.53
CA LEU A 100 -5.20 -10.45 -20.88
C LEU A 100 -5.00 -8.96 -20.51
N SER A 101 -5.06 -8.08 -21.51
CA SER A 101 -4.88 -6.63 -21.33
C SER A 101 -6.09 -5.96 -20.66
N GLU A 102 -7.27 -6.56 -20.76
CA GLU A 102 -8.52 -6.03 -20.23
C GLU A 102 -8.76 -6.43 -18.76
N ARG A 103 -8.42 -5.53 -17.84
CA ARG A 103 -8.53 -5.74 -16.40
C ARG A 103 -9.96 -6.02 -15.92
N SER A 104 -10.97 -5.50 -16.63
CA SER A 104 -12.39 -5.77 -16.33
C SER A 104 -12.72 -7.25 -16.59
N LEU A 105 -12.31 -7.80 -17.73
CA LEU A 105 -12.52 -9.19 -18.09
C LEU A 105 -11.81 -10.14 -17.10
N VAL A 106 -10.56 -9.86 -16.74
CA VAL A 106 -9.79 -10.65 -15.75
C VAL A 106 -10.51 -10.73 -14.40
N LYS A 107 -11.14 -9.63 -13.97
CA LYS A 107 -11.88 -9.56 -12.70
C LYS A 107 -13.13 -10.47 -12.73
N HIS A 108 -13.85 -10.50 -13.85
CA HIS A 108 -15.05 -11.34 -13.99
C HIS A 108 -14.69 -12.83 -14.18
N LEU A 109 -13.65 -13.14 -14.96
CA LEU A 109 -13.12 -14.51 -15.13
C LEU A 109 -12.66 -15.12 -13.80
N ARG A 110 -11.96 -14.33 -12.97
CA ARG A 110 -11.54 -14.80 -11.64
C ARG A 110 -12.74 -15.05 -10.72
N ARG A 111 -13.83 -14.30 -10.88
CA ARG A 111 -15.08 -14.53 -10.14
C ARG A 111 -15.73 -15.86 -10.55
N LEU A 112 -15.73 -16.20 -11.84
CA LEU A 112 -16.19 -17.51 -12.34
C LEU A 112 -15.33 -18.67 -11.80
N SER A 113 -14.01 -18.52 -11.81
CA SER A 113 -13.08 -19.54 -11.30
C SER A 113 -13.23 -19.84 -9.80
N ASN A 114 -13.83 -18.95 -9.03
CA ASN A 114 -13.97 -19.08 -7.58
C ASN A 114 -15.33 -19.68 -7.16
N TYR A 115 -16.22 -20.05 -8.09
CA TYR A 115 -17.44 -20.78 -7.74
C TYR A 115 -17.11 -22.24 -7.44
N PRO A 116 -17.55 -22.80 -6.29
CA PRO A 116 -17.40 -24.21 -6.01
C PRO A 116 -18.29 -25.02 -6.97
N SER A 117 -17.69 -25.67 -7.96
CA SER A 117 -18.38 -26.52 -8.94
C SER A 117 -19.07 -27.70 -8.27
N SER A 118 -20.40 -27.79 -8.42
CA SER A 118 -21.16 -29.01 -8.15
C SER A 118 -21.77 -29.51 -9.47
N SER A 119 -21.53 -30.79 -9.79
CA SER A 119 -22.10 -31.64 -10.86
C SER A 119 -21.87 -31.19 -12.33
N SER A 120 -21.09 -31.93 -13.14
CA SER A 120 -21.48 -33.15 -13.90
C SER A 120 -22.66 -32.96 -14.85
N THR A 121 -22.44 -32.93 -16.17
CA THR A 121 -23.00 -33.90 -17.15
C THR A 121 -22.59 -33.56 -18.59
N SER A 122 -22.08 -34.58 -19.26
CA SER A 122 -21.71 -34.69 -20.67
C SER A 122 -22.82 -34.32 -21.66
N LYS A 123 -22.43 -33.88 -22.88
CA LYS A 123 -22.91 -34.44 -24.16
C LYS A 123 -22.16 -33.86 -25.37
N GLU A 124 -21.76 -34.78 -26.23
CA GLU A 124 -21.19 -34.63 -27.58
C GLU A 124 -22.17 -33.91 -28.53
N LEU A 125 -21.63 -33.31 -29.62
CA LEU A 125 -22.07 -33.46 -31.02
C LEU A 125 -21.27 -32.53 -31.98
N ASP A 126 -20.48 -33.16 -32.85
CA ASP A 126 -20.33 -33.00 -34.32
C ASP A 126 -20.19 -31.64 -35.04
N ASN A 127 -18.97 -31.43 -35.57
CA ASN A 127 -18.56 -31.35 -37.00
C ASN A 127 -18.96 -30.19 -37.97
N LEU A 128 -17.96 -29.81 -38.80
CA LEU A 128 -17.93 -29.10 -40.11
C LEU A 128 -17.36 -27.66 -40.14
N GLY A 129 -16.16 -27.48 -40.73
CA GLY A 129 -15.58 -26.18 -41.17
C GLY A 129 -16.04 -25.78 -42.58
N PRO A 130 -15.22 -25.09 -43.41
CA PRO A 130 -14.22 -24.03 -43.18
C PRO A 130 -14.43 -22.81 -44.13
N GLU A 131 -13.37 -22.01 -44.40
CA GLU A 131 -13.12 -21.06 -45.53
C GLU A 131 -13.10 -19.53 -45.19
N THR A 132 -11.92 -18.86 -45.15
CA THR A 132 -11.29 -17.94 -46.16
C THR A 132 -11.89 -16.49 -46.18
N ASP A 133 -11.25 -15.34 -46.45
CA ASP A 133 -9.93 -14.91 -46.95
C ASP A 133 -9.74 -13.37 -46.74
N SER A 134 -8.48 -12.91 -46.73
CA SER A 134 -7.89 -11.69 -47.34
C SER A 134 -8.30 -10.22 -47.06
N GLN A 135 -7.26 -9.44 -46.71
CA GLN A 135 -6.75 -8.16 -47.29
C GLN A 135 -7.66 -6.90 -47.29
N SER A 136 -7.20 -5.69 -46.93
CA SER A 136 -6.37 -4.81 -47.78
C SER A 136 -6.06 -3.46 -47.09
N VAL A 137 -5.02 -2.78 -47.56
CA VAL A 137 -4.44 -1.49 -47.08
C VAL A 137 -4.88 -0.30 -47.99
N PRO A 138 -4.33 0.95 -47.90
CA PRO A 138 -4.97 2.28 -47.69
C PRO A 138 -5.12 3.09 -49.04
N PRO A 139 -5.17 4.46 -49.18
CA PRO A 139 -4.21 5.51 -48.70
C PRO A 139 -4.73 6.97 -48.46
N ASP A 140 -3.80 7.80 -47.95
CA ASP A 140 -3.54 9.26 -47.94
C ASP A 140 -4.45 10.31 -48.63
N SER A 141 -4.48 11.55 -48.07
CA SER A 141 -4.55 12.84 -48.82
C SER A 141 -4.29 14.09 -47.93
N GLU A 142 -3.53 15.04 -48.48
CA GLU A 142 -3.04 16.32 -47.93
C GLU A 142 -3.97 17.55 -48.08
N CYS A 143 -3.48 18.72 -47.60
CA CYS A 143 -3.80 20.13 -47.94
C CYS A 143 -4.94 20.79 -47.11
N GLY A 144 -4.88 22.01 -46.54
CA GLY A 144 -3.96 23.15 -46.59
C GLY A 144 -4.74 24.44 -46.97
N HIS A 145 -4.93 25.43 -46.07
CA HIS A 145 -5.12 26.86 -46.44
C HIS A 145 -5.13 27.86 -45.27
N VAL A 146 -4.82 29.11 -45.62
CA VAL A 146 -4.44 30.32 -44.87
C VAL A 146 -5.57 31.36 -44.75
N ALA A 147 -5.47 32.31 -43.79
CA ALA A 147 -5.89 33.73 -43.95
C ALA A 147 -5.35 34.62 -42.79
N ASP A 148 -4.85 35.79 -43.17
CA ASP A 148 -4.32 36.93 -42.37
C ASP A 148 -5.41 37.90 -41.85
N ASP A 149 -5.11 38.76 -40.85
CA ASP A 149 -5.42 40.22 -40.83
C ASP A 149 -4.83 40.99 -39.59
N ASP A 150 -3.98 41.96 -39.91
CA ASP A 150 -3.56 43.26 -39.35
C ASP A 150 -3.85 43.88 -37.94
N THR A 151 -2.76 44.44 -37.37
CA THR A 151 -2.55 45.87 -36.96
C THR A 151 -2.61 46.38 -35.47
N LYS A 152 -1.41 46.83 -35.02
CA LYS A 152 -0.97 48.02 -34.20
C LYS A 152 -0.90 48.07 -32.65
N LYS A 153 0.35 48.40 -32.20
CA LYS A 153 0.83 49.43 -31.21
C LYS A 153 0.40 49.31 -29.72
N ASP A 154 1.17 49.64 -28.68
CA ASP A 154 2.27 50.59 -28.43
C ASP A 154 3.15 50.16 -27.22
N SER A 155 4.34 50.79 -27.16
CA SER A 155 5.08 51.32 -25.99
C SER A 155 5.87 50.44 -24.98
N ILE A 156 7.06 50.98 -24.68
CA ILE A 156 8.21 50.44 -23.96
C ILE A 156 8.16 50.85 -22.48
N GLY A 157 8.48 49.92 -21.57
CA GLY A 157 8.79 50.20 -20.16
C GLY A 157 9.73 49.12 -19.57
N PRO A 158 10.65 49.45 -18.65
CA PRO A 158 11.79 48.60 -18.33
C PRO A 158 11.39 47.44 -17.41
N ARG A 159 11.47 46.21 -17.93
CA ARG A 159 11.21 44.98 -17.17
C ARG A 159 12.35 44.74 -16.16
N ARG A 160 12.03 44.81 -14.87
CA ARG A 160 12.89 44.26 -13.80
C ARG A 160 13.12 42.78 -14.11
N ARG A 161 14.38 42.40 -14.28
CA ARG A 161 14.79 40.99 -14.46
C ARG A 161 14.52 40.24 -13.16
N VAL A 162 13.48 39.42 -13.13
CA VAL A 162 13.30 38.38 -12.12
C VAL A 162 14.12 37.19 -12.62
N ILE A 163 15.34 37.04 -12.13
CA ILE A 163 16.17 35.86 -12.39
C ILE A 163 15.65 34.77 -11.46
N GLY A 164 14.75 33.93 -11.97
CA GLY A 164 14.22 32.74 -11.33
C GLY A 164 13.36 31.97 -12.34
N PRO A 165 13.25 30.63 -12.25
CA PRO A 165 12.34 29.88 -13.10
C PRO A 165 10.95 30.52 -13.04
N GLU A 166 10.33 30.74 -14.20
CA GLU A 166 9.01 31.33 -14.30
C GLU A 166 8.04 30.47 -13.47
N MET A 167 7.37 31.06 -12.48
CA MET A 167 6.39 30.32 -11.70
C MET A 167 5.28 29.86 -12.66
N PRO A 168 4.87 28.59 -12.59
CA PRO A 168 3.77 28.09 -13.40
C PRO A 168 2.52 28.95 -13.17
N SER A 169 1.66 29.03 -14.19
CA SER A 169 0.45 29.84 -14.13
C SER A 169 -0.40 29.48 -12.90
N ALA A 170 -1.09 30.48 -12.33
CA ALA A 170 -1.97 30.27 -11.19
C ALA A 170 -3.03 29.18 -11.46
N GLU A 171 -3.45 29.04 -12.72
CA GLU A 171 -4.36 28.00 -13.18
C GLU A 171 -3.75 26.60 -13.09
N LEU A 172 -2.48 26.44 -13.51
CA LEU A 172 -1.76 25.16 -13.36
C LEU A 172 -1.53 24.81 -11.90
N LEU A 173 -1.22 25.80 -11.06
CA LEU A 173 -1.11 25.59 -9.61
C LEU A 173 -2.45 25.20 -8.98
N ALA A 174 -3.55 25.83 -9.39
CA ALA A 174 -4.88 25.48 -8.91
C ALA A 174 -5.35 24.09 -9.39
N ALA A 175 -5.01 23.71 -10.61
CA ALA A 175 -5.27 22.37 -11.14
C ALA A 175 -4.46 21.30 -10.41
N ALA A 176 -3.18 21.55 -10.15
CA ALA A 176 -2.32 20.66 -9.37
C ALA A 176 -2.80 20.49 -7.92
N ALA A 177 -3.27 21.57 -7.29
CA ALA A 177 -3.85 21.53 -5.94
C ALA A 177 -5.15 20.69 -5.90
N LYS A 178 -6.00 20.80 -6.91
CA LYS A 178 -7.23 19.99 -7.01
C LYS A 178 -6.95 18.51 -7.27
N LEU A 179 -5.95 18.19 -8.09
CA LEU A 179 -5.53 16.80 -8.31
C LEU A 179 -4.99 16.18 -7.02
N THR A 180 -4.18 16.92 -6.24
CA THR A 180 -3.66 16.43 -4.95
C THR A 180 -4.74 16.29 -3.88
N GLU A 181 -5.78 17.12 -3.89
CA GLU A 181 -6.93 17.00 -2.99
C GLU A 181 -7.78 15.75 -3.31
N ALA A 182 -8.10 15.52 -4.59
CA ALA A 182 -8.84 14.33 -5.02
C ALA A 182 -8.05 13.03 -4.77
N GLU A 183 -6.72 13.05 -4.97
CA GLU A 183 -5.85 11.91 -4.69
C GLU A 183 -5.74 11.62 -3.18
N ALA A 184 -5.85 12.66 -2.34
CA ALA A 184 -5.92 12.50 -0.89
C ALA A 184 -7.27 11.91 -0.42
N GLU A 185 -8.38 12.30 -1.06
CA GLU A 185 -9.70 11.75 -0.75
C GLU A 185 -9.85 10.28 -1.14
N LEU A 186 -9.29 9.85 -2.29
CA LEU A 186 -9.27 8.44 -2.69
C LEU A 186 -8.43 7.57 -1.73
N ARG A 187 -7.31 8.11 -1.24
CA ARG A 187 -6.46 7.42 -0.24
C ARG A 187 -7.18 7.20 1.10
N ASP A 188 -8.07 8.10 1.48
CA ASP A 188 -8.84 7.98 2.72
C ASP A 188 -10.04 7.03 2.56
N ALA A 189 -10.51 6.77 1.33
CA ALA A 189 -11.63 5.88 1.03
C ALA A 189 -11.22 4.40 0.84
N GLU A 190 -9.96 4.10 0.50
CA GLU A 190 -9.42 2.73 0.34
C GLU A 190 -8.88 2.12 1.65
N VAL A 191 -9.15 2.72 2.81
CA VAL A 191 -8.78 2.14 4.10
C VAL A 191 -9.73 0.99 4.42
N ASP A 192 -9.59 -0.12 3.72
CA ASP A 192 -10.04 -1.44 4.18
C ASP A 192 -9.49 -1.61 5.60
N GLY A 193 -10.36 -1.98 6.56
CA GLY A 193 -10.07 -2.00 8.01
C GLY A 193 -8.85 -2.83 8.45
N ASP A 194 -8.18 -3.53 7.55
CA ASP A 194 -6.91 -4.23 7.75
C ASP A 194 -5.66 -3.33 7.58
N THR A 195 -5.83 -2.07 7.16
CA THR A 195 -4.72 -1.11 6.90
C THR A 195 -4.37 -0.19 8.07
N GLU A 196 -5.03 -0.28 9.23
CA GLU A 196 -4.70 0.54 10.42
C GLU A 196 -3.26 0.32 10.97
N LEU A 197 -2.57 -0.70 10.46
CA LEU A 197 -1.14 -0.93 10.69
C LEU A 197 -0.24 -0.25 9.66
N PHE A 198 -0.66 0.84 9.01
CA PHE A 198 0.11 1.60 8.00
C PHE A 198 1.48 2.05 8.57
N ILE A 199 2.48 1.21 8.38
CA ILE A 199 3.88 1.55 8.62
C ILE A 199 4.21 2.55 7.51
N GLY A 200 4.31 3.83 7.86
CA GLY A 200 4.67 4.88 6.91
C GLY A 200 5.95 4.57 6.12
N PRO A 201 6.25 5.38 5.08
CA PRO A 201 7.38 5.13 4.20
C PRO A 201 8.69 4.95 5.00
N PRO A 202 9.57 4.04 4.57
CA PRO A 202 10.82 3.77 5.28
C PRO A 202 11.65 5.06 5.38
N PRO A 203 12.22 5.37 6.56
CA PRO A 203 13.11 6.51 6.70
C PRO A 203 14.29 6.42 5.74
N PRO A 204 14.76 7.53 5.15
CA PRO A 204 15.81 7.52 4.13
C PRO A 204 17.12 6.88 4.62
N ALA A 205 17.45 7.01 5.90
CA ALA A 205 18.61 6.35 6.50
C ALA A 205 18.55 4.82 6.38
N VAL A 206 17.36 4.21 6.56
CA VAL A 206 17.18 2.75 6.46
C VAL A 206 17.23 2.30 5.00
N VAL A 207 16.73 3.14 4.08
CA VAL A 207 16.82 2.90 2.65
C VAL A 207 18.28 2.84 2.20
N MET A 208 19.10 3.84 2.59
CA MET A 208 20.53 3.87 2.27
C MET A 208 21.28 2.65 2.83
N GLU A 209 20.98 2.25 4.07
CA GLU A 209 21.57 1.03 4.64
C GLU A 209 21.19 -0.23 3.84
N ALA A 210 19.93 -0.38 3.45
CA ALA A 210 19.47 -1.54 2.69
C ALA A 210 19.98 -1.54 1.23
N GLU A 211 20.19 -0.37 0.63
CA GLU A 211 20.79 -0.22 -0.70
C GLU A 211 22.27 -0.55 -0.71
N SER A 212 22.99 -0.30 0.39
CA SER A 212 24.39 -0.67 0.54
C SER A 212 24.63 -2.18 0.66
N ALA A 213 23.58 -2.95 0.97
CA ALA A 213 23.67 -4.40 1.11
C ALA A 213 23.94 -5.08 -0.25
N ASN A 214 24.95 -5.94 -0.27
CA ASN A 214 25.32 -6.70 -1.46
C ASN A 214 24.31 -7.82 -1.75
N GLU A 215 24.41 -8.46 -2.92
CA GLU A 215 23.49 -9.53 -3.32
C GLU A 215 23.62 -10.78 -2.43
N ALA A 216 24.82 -11.10 -1.95
CA ALA A 216 25.06 -12.23 -1.06
C ALA A 216 24.34 -12.07 0.28
N GLU A 217 24.40 -10.89 0.90
CA GLU A 217 23.70 -10.55 2.13
C GLU A 217 22.18 -10.66 1.96
N ARG A 218 21.65 -10.19 0.81
CA ARG A 218 20.22 -10.36 0.49
C ARG A 218 19.84 -11.84 0.40
N PHE A 219 20.68 -12.64 -0.26
CA PHE A 219 20.47 -14.07 -0.45
C PHE A 219 20.51 -14.85 0.88
N GLU A 220 21.49 -14.56 1.73
CA GLU A 220 21.63 -15.13 3.07
C GLU A 220 20.41 -14.80 3.93
N GLU A 221 19.93 -13.55 3.86
CA GLU A 221 18.78 -13.09 4.63
C GLU A 221 17.48 -13.80 4.20
N ILE A 222 17.29 -14.01 2.90
CA ILE A 222 16.15 -14.78 2.37
C ILE A 222 16.21 -16.23 2.86
N THR A 223 17.37 -16.86 2.76
CA THR A 223 17.58 -18.24 3.22
C THR A 223 17.29 -18.36 4.72
N ARG A 224 17.75 -17.39 5.52
CA ARG A 224 17.49 -17.30 6.97
C ARG A 224 16.00 -17.21 7.28
N ILE A 225 15.28 -16.30 6.61
CA ILE A 225 13.84 -16.08 6.83
C ILE A 225 13.02 -17.31 6.44
N ILE A 226 13.37 -17.96 5.32
CA ILE A 226 12.69 -19.19 4.89
C ILE A 226 12.93 -20.32 5.88
N GLY A 227 14.18 -20.51 6.33
CA GLY A 227 14.57 -21.58 7.26
C GLY A 227 14.09 -21.41 8.69
N ALA A 228 13.69 -20.20 9.11
CA ALA A 228 13.16 -19.96 10.45
C ALA A 228 11.80 -20.66 10.66
N GLU A 229 11.48 -21.06 11.89
CA GLU A 229 10.17 -21.66 12.20
C GLU A 229 9.06 -20.60 12.09
N GLU A 230 7.89 -20.98 11.57
CA GLU A 230 6.75 -20.05 11.42
C GLU A 230 6.17 -19.60 12.77
N ASP A 231 6.34 -20.40 13.81
CA ASP A 231 5.86 -20.11 15.17
C ASP A 231 6.77 -19.14 15.92
N SER A 232 7.93 -18.77 15.35
CA SER A 232 8.88 -17.81 15.93
C SER A 232 9.01 -16.54 15.08
N PRO A 233 8.05 -15.60 15.20
CA PRO A 233 8.11 -14.34 14.46
C PRO A 233 9.30 -13.45 14.88
N TYR A 234 9.81 -13.63 16.10
CA TYR A 234 11.03 -12.98 16.57
C TYR A 234 12.27 -13.41 15.78
N ASP A 235 12.39 -14.71 15.48
CA ASP A 235 13.51 -15.25 14.72
C ASP A 235 13.40 -14.86 13.24
N ILE A 236 12.20 -14.90 12.67
CA ILE A 236 11.93 -14.41 11.31
C ILE A 236 12.39 -12.95 11.16
N LEU A 237 12.00 -12.08 12.10
CA LEU A 237 12.39 -10.67 12.06
C LEU A 237 13.84 -10.41 12.50
N GLY A 238 14.51 -11.40 13.08
CA GLY A 238 15.88 -11.28 13.60
C GLY A 238 16.01 -10.28 14.74
N VAL A 239 15.04 -10.30 15.67
CA VAL A 239 14.97 -9.39 16.83
C VAL A 239 14.78 -10.15 18.13
N ASN A 240 15.28 -9.58 19.23
CA ASN A 240 15.07 -10.12 20.57
C ASN A 240 13.65 -9.83 21.08
N LYS A 241 13.11 -10.73 21.92
CA LYS A 241 11.81 -10.57 22.60
C LYS A 241 11.68 -9.22 23.35
N ASN A 242 12.80 -8.75 23.92
CA ASN A 242 12.91 -7.49 24.68
C ASN A 242 13.10 -6.23 23.81
N MET A 243 13.07 -6.35 22.48
CA MET A 243 13.33 -5.22 21.59
C MET A 243 12.13 -4.25 21.57
N SER A 244 12.44 -2.94 21.57
CA SER A 244 11.45 -1.85 21.45
C SER A 244 10.71 -1.92 20.11
N PRO A 245 9.40 -1.61 20.07
CA PRO A 245 8.61 -1.61 18.83
C PRO A 245 9.16 -0.65 17.76
N GLU A 246 9.84 0.42 18.15
CA GLU A 246 10.50 1.33 17.20
C GLU A 246 11.65 0.66 16.45
N ASN A 247 12.46 -0.13 17.16
CA ASN A 247 13.57 -0.85 16.56
C ASN A 247 13.08 -2.05 15.72
N MET A 248 11.98 -2.66 16.13
CA MET A 248 11.29 -3.71 15.37
C MET A 248 10.82 -3.18 14.01
N LYS A 249 10.20 -1.98 13.98
CA LYS A 249 9.83 -1.29 12.73
C LYS A 249 11.02 -0.99 11.84
N LYS A 250 12.13 -0.50 12.42
CA LYS A 250 13.36 -0.25 11.67
C LYS A 250 13.94 -1.50 11.05
N ARG A 251 13.96 -2.61 11.79
CA ARG A 251 14.39 -3.91 11.28
C ARG A 251 13.50 -4.40 10.15
N TYR A 252 12.18 -4.31 10.32
CA TYR A 252 11.24 -4.66 9.27
C TYR A 252 11.45 -3.86 7.98
N TRP A 253 11.61 -2.53 8.06
CA TRP A 253 11.88 -1.71 6.88
C TRP A 253 13.15 -2.14 6.16
N LYS A 254 14.24 -2.38 6.91
CA LYS A 254 15.51 -2.82 6.34
C LYS A 254 15.35 -4.16 5.62
N LEU A 255 14.78 -5.15 6.31
CA LEU A 255 14.57 -6.50 5.76
C LEU A 255 13.66 -6.47 4.54
N SER A 256 12.54 -5.73 4.60
CA SER A 256 11.60 -5.59 3.49
C SER A 256 12.26 -5.09 2.23
N LEU A 257 13.19 -4.13 2.34
CA LEU A 257 13.95 -3.59 1.21
C LEU A 257 15.04 -4.54 0.70
N MET A 258 15.61 -5.37 1.58
CA MET A 258 16.62 -6.36 1.22
C MET A 258 16.01 -7.55 0.48
N VAL A 259 14.88 -8.07 0.98
CA VAL A 259 14.22 -9.29 0.47
C VAL A 259 13.10 -9.04 -0.54
N HIS A 260 12.89 -7.78 -0.95
CA HIS A 260 11.84 -7.45 -1.91
C HIS A 260 12.06 -8.20 -3.24
N PRO A 261 11.03 -8.86 -3.80
CA PRO A 261 11.18 -9.67 -5.02
C PRO A 261 11.58 -8.86 -6.26
N ASP A 262 11.35 -7.54 -6.26
CA ASP A 262 11.81 -6.64 -7.34
C ASP A 262 13.32 -6.35 -7.30
N LYS A 263 13.92 -6.36 -6.11
CA LYS A 263 15.34 -5.99 -5.92
C LYS A 263 16.26 -7.20 -5.74
N CYS A 264 15.71 -8.39 -5.54
CA CYS A 264 16.47 -9.61 -5.28
C CYS A 264 16.04 -10.73 -6.23
N SER A 265 17.02 -11.33 -6.91
CA SER A 265 16.83 -12.41 -7.89
C SER A 265 16.57 -13.80 -7.27
N HIS A 266 16.52 -13.91 -5.93
CA HIS A 266 16.37 -15.20 -5.25
C HIS A 266 14.97 -15.80 -5.53
N PRO A 267 14.85 -17.10 -5.89
CA PRO A 267 13.58 -17.72 -6.26
C PRO A 267 12.52 -17.66 -5.15
N GLN A 268 12.95 -17.77 -3.90
CA GLN A 268 12.09 -17.68 -2.71
C GLN A 268 11.93 -16.26 -2.13
N ALA A 269 12.36 -15.20 -2.81
CA ALA A 269 12.26 -13.82 -2.29
C ALA A 269 10.80 -13.45 -1.94
N HIS A 270 9.86 -13.81 -2.81
CA HIS A 270 8.44 -13.57 -2.57
C HIS A 270 7.93 -14.29 -1.30
N GLN A 271 8.26 -15.57 -1.15
CA GLN A 271 7.88 -16.35 0.02
C GLN A 271 8.48 -15.79 1.31
N ALA A 272 9.75 -15.39 1.28
CA ALA A 272 10.41 -14.77 2.42
C ALA A 272 9.76 -13.43 2.79
N PHE A 273 9.42 -12.61 1.81
CA PHE A 273 8.72 -11.34 2.03
C PHE A 273 7.34 -11.54 2.66
N VAL A 274 6.55 -12.52 2.20
CA VAL A 274 5.26 -12.86 2.80
C VAL A 274 5.43 -13.31 4.26
N LYS A 275 6.40 -14.17 4.53
CA LYS A 275 6.71 -14.67 5.88
C LYS A 275 7.17 -13.54 6.82
N LEU A 276 8.03 -12.65 6.32
CA LEU A 276 8.46 -11.45 7.03
C LEU A 276 7.29 -10.53 7.39
N ASN A 277 6.38 -10.29 6.44
CA ASN A 277 5.21 -9.45 6.66
C ASN A 277 4.24 -10.04 7.68
N LYS A 278 4.00 -11.36 7.63
CA LYS A 278 3.17 -12.08 8.62
C LYS A 278 3.76 -11.93 10.02
N ALA A 279 5.05 -12.23 10.18
CA ALA A 279 5.75 -12.13 11.45
C ALA A 279 5.69 -10.71 12.03
N PHE A 280 5.91 -9.70 11.20
CA PHE A 280 5.84 -8.31 11.65
C PHE A 280 4.42 -7.90 12.08
N LYS A 281 3.39 -8.29 11.31
CA LYS A 281 1.98 -8.02 11.66
C LYS A 281 1.61 -8.62 13.02
N ASP A 282 2.02 -9.85 13.28
CA ASP A 282 1.72 -10.53 14.55
C ASP A 282 2.47 -9.91 15.75
N LEU A 283 3.69 -9.39 15.53
CA LEU A 283 4.45 -8.68 16.58
C LEU A 283 4.00 -7.22 16.78
N GLN A 284 3.37 -6.62 15.77
CA GLN A 284 2.87 -5.25 15.84
C GLN A 284 1.59 -5.15 16.67
N ASP A 285 0.75 -6.19 16.61
CA ASP A 285 -0.45 -6.31 17.42
C ASP A 285 -0.07 -6.68 18.88
N PRO A 286 -0.41 -5.84 19.87
CA PRO A 286 -0.05 -6.08 21.26
C PRO A 286 -0.70 -7.35 21.84
N ASP A 287 -1.91 -7.70 21.40
CA ASP A 287 -2.64 -8.85 21.92
C ASP A 287 -2.05 -10.14 21.36
N LYS A 288 -1.76 -10.18 20.06
CA LYS A 288 -1.06 -11.29 19.42
C LYS A 288 0.36 -11.47 19.96
N ARG A 289 1.12 -10.38 20.12
CA ARG A 289 2.46 -10.42 20.70
C ARG A 289 2.43 -10.99 22.11
N LYS A 290 1.48 -10.57 22.94
CA LYS A 290 1.34 -11.11 24.29
C LYS A 290 1.04 -12.61 24.27
N ALA A 291 0.12 -13.06 23.40
CA ALA A 291 -0.19 -14.47 23.26
C ALA A 291 1.04 -15.30 22.81
N LEU A 292 1.87 -14.76 21.92
CA LEU A 292 3.14 -15.38 21.52
C LEU A 292 4.13 -15.45 22.68
N ASP A 293 4.30 -14.35 23.42
CA ASP A 293 5.20 -14.29 24.57
C ASP A 293 4.79 -15.28 25.67
N ASP A 294 3.50 -15.46 25.89
CA ASP A 294 2.99 -16.42 26.88
C ASP A 294 3.16 -17.87 26.41
N LYS A 295 2.94 -18.18 25.12
CA LYS A 295 3.25 -19.50 24.54
C LYS A 295 4.73 -19.86 24.69
N ILE A 296 5.61 -18.88 24.46
CA ILE A 296 7.06 -19.05 24.58
C ILE A 296 7.44 -19.39 26.03
N LYS A 297 6.92 -18.64 27.01
CA LYS A 297 7.19 -18.92 28.44
C LYS A 297 6.69 -20.31 28.84
N LEU A 298 5.49 -20.69 28.39
CA LEU A 298 4.94 -22.01 28.65
C LEU A 298 5.84 -23.11 28.09
N LYS A 299 6.36 -22.96 26.87
CA LYS A 299 7.30 -23.93 26.27
C LYS A 299 8.60 -24.04 27.07
N GLU A 300 9.17 -22.91 27.48
CA GLU A 300 10.38 -22.86 28.32
C GLU A 300 10.15 -23.54 29.69
N GLU A 301 8.99 -23.33 30.30
CA GLU A 301 8.60 -23.99 31.55
C GLU A 301 8.45 -25.51 31.36
N GLN A 302 7.78 -25.96 30.30
CA GLN A 302 7.63 -27.40 29.99
C GLN A 302 8.98 -28.08 29.78
N GLU A 303 9.90 -27.43 29.05
CA GLU A 303 11.25 -27.93 28.83
C GLU A 303 12.02 -28.04 30.15
N SER A 304 11.90 -27.04 31.04
CA SER A 304 12.55 -27.03 32.36
C SER A 304 12.06 -28.12 33.33
N ILE A 305 10.81 -28.58 33.15
CA ILE A 305 10.21 -29.65 33.98
C ILE A 305 10.60 -31.04 33.45
N SER A 306 10.90 -31.13 32.14
CA SER A 306 11.23 -32.39 31.46
C SER A 306 12.72 -32.73 31.45
N GLY A 307 13.60 -31.75 31.68
CA GLY A 307 15.07 -31.89 31.69
C GLY A 307 15.66 -32.08 33.08
#